data_AF-A0A843FEG8-F1
#
_entry.id   AF-A0A843FEG8-F1
#
_cell.length_a   1.000
_cell.length_b   1.000
_cell.length_c   1.000
_cell.angle_alpha   90.00
_cell.angle_beta   90.00
_cell.angle_gamma   90.00
#
_symmetry.space_group_name_H-M   'P 1'
#
loop_
_entity.id
_entity.type
_entity.pdbx_description
1 polymer ?
#
loop_
_entity_poly.entity_id
_entity_poly.type
_entity_poly.pdbx_seq_one_letter_code
_entity_poly.pdbx_strand_id
1 'polypeptide(L)'
;FNVLFDLHKGTPAYREAVNKVLWEDLDIANTEKVVTMIANGEIEIVEQPLSPIGLWGVTRTKELMQPLRADHMILMALKKRLENETMFASCLFCQNQWRVRVEFAPKRFVCSKCGGIMIAMLKEYDRDNIKLFAKDPETLTAQEKKDVARLRRIANLVNEGGKRAAMTLAGRGVGPESASRILGRSHADEDEFLRDILSAEVLFAKNKRFWD
;
A
#
# COMPACT_ATOMS: atom_id res chain seq x y z
N PHE A 1 -11.12 -19.45 -9.85
CA PHE A 1 -12.04 -20.20 -8.97
C PHE A 1 -13.51 -20.15 -9.41
N ASN A 2 -14.03 -19.07 -10.02
CA ASN A 2 -15.44 -19.04 -10.47
C ASN A 2 -15.78 -19.85 -11.73
N VAL A 3 -14.80 -20.22 -12.55
CA VAL A 3 -15.03 -20.85 -13.86
C VAL A 3 -15.81 -22.18 -13.76
N LEU A 4 -15.51 -23.02 -12.76
CA LEU A 4 -16.22 -24.29 -12.53
C LEU A 4 -17.65 -24.09 -12.02
N PHE A 5 -17.86 -23.10 -11.15
CA PHE A 5 -19.16 -22.82 -10.57
C PHE A 5 -20.12 -22.24 -11.62
N ASP A 6 -19.63 -21.35 -12.47
CA ASP A 6 -20.41 -20.78 -13.56
C ASP A 6 -20.66 -21.79 -14.69
N LEU A 7 -19.73 -22.72 -14.96
CA LEU A 7 -19.89 -23.77 -15.97
C LEU A 7 -21.01 -24.78 -15.62
N HIS A 8 -21.14 -25.14 -14.35
CA HIS A 8 -22.13 -26.12 -13.89
C HIS A 8 -23.44 -25.48 -13.42
N LYS A 9 -23.53 -24.15 -13.42
CA LYS A 9 -24.72 -23.42 -12.97
C LYS A 9 -25.95 -23.85 -13.77
N GLY A 10 -26.97 -24.34 -13.07
CA GLY A 10 -28.20 -24.83 -13.69
C GLY A 10 -28.19 -26.31 -14.09
N THR A 11 -27.07 -27.02 -13.91
CA THR A 11 -27.03 -28.48 -14.07
C THR A 11 -27.63 -29.21 -12.85
N PRO A 12 -28.12 -30.46 -13.02
CA PRO A 12 -28.56 -31.29 -11.89
C PRO A 12 -27.45 -31.51 -10.85
N ALA A 13 -26.20 -31.69 -11.32
CA ALA A 13 -25.05 -31.86 -10.43
C ALA A 13 -24.81 -30.64 -9.53
N TYR A 14 -25.00 -29.43 -10.06
CA TYR A 14 -24.92 -28.20 -9.28
C TYR A 14 -26.04 -28.10 -8.24
N ARG A 15 -27.28 -28.40 -8.63
CA ARG A 15 -28.42 -28.38 -7.70
C ARG A 15 -28.24 -29.39 -6.57
N GLU A 16 -27.75 -30.58 -6.90
CA GLU A 16 -27.48 -31.63 -5.91
C GLU A 16 -26.36 -31.24 -4.96
N ALA A 17 -25.26 -30.68 -5.46
CA ALA A 17 -24.18 -30.19 -4.62
C ALA A 17 -24.64 -29.08 -3.66
N VAL A 18 -25.45 -28.13 -4.15
CA VAL A 18 -26.03 -27.07 -3.31
C VAL A 18 -26.98 -27.64 -2.27
N ASN A 19 -27.88 -28.53 -2.67
CA ASN A 19 -28.80 -29.20 -1.73
C ASN A 19 -28.02 -29.97 -0.66
N LYS A 20 -26.98 -30.71 -1.06
CA LYS A 20 -26.16 -31.48 -0.12
C LYS A 20 -25.52 -30.58 0.94
N VAL A 21 -24.92 -29.46 0.54
CA VAL A 21 -24.36 -28.49 1.50
C VAL A 21 -25.45 -27.91 2.40
N LEU A 22 -26.62 -27.58 1.84
CA LEU A 22 -27.74 -27.05 2.62
C LEU A 22 -28.30 -28.04 3.65
N TRP A 23 -28.17 -29.35 3.41
CA TRP A 23 -28.70 -30.39 4.29
C TRP A 23 -27.66 -31.01 5.23
N GLU A 24 -26.42 -31.21 4.78
CA GLU A 24 -25.37 -31.85 5.57
C GLU A 24 -24.53 -30.83 6.36
N ASP A 25 -24.25 -29.67 5.79
CA ASP A 25 -23.32 -28.69 6.38
C ASP A 25 -24.04 -27.53 7.09
N LEU A 26 -25.29 -27.24 6.73
CA LEU A 26 -26.02 -26.07 7.21
C LEU A 26 -27.29 -26.44 7.99
N ASP A 27 -27.42 -25.87 9.19
CA ASP A 27 -28.62 -26.02 10.03
C ASP A 27 -29.55 -24.81 9.86
N ILE A 28 -30.31 -24.81 8.76
CA ILE A 28 -31.17 -23.69 8.38
C ILE A 28 -32.27 -23.47 9.43
N ALA A 29 -32.89 -24.54 9.90
CA ALA A 29 -34.04 -24.47 10.80
C ALA A 29 -33.66 -23.87 12.16
N ASN A 30 -32.51 -24.24 12.73
CA ASN A 30 -32.09 -23.64 14.00
C ASN A 30 -31.47 -22.26 13.80
N THR A 31 -30.84 -21.99 12.65
CA THR A 31 -30.35 -20.64 12.33
C THR A 31 -31.51 -19.63 12.27
N GLU A 32 -32.63 -19.99 11.62
CA GLU A 32 -33.80 -19.12 11.55
C GLU A 32 -34.39 -18.81 12.93
N LYS A 33 -34.45 -19.81 13.82
CA LYS A 33 -34.86 -19.61 15.22
C LYS A 33 -33.93 -18.64 15.94
N VAL A 34 -32.61 -18.84 15.86
CA VAL A 34 -31.63 -17.97 16.53
C VAL A 34 -31.75 -16.53 16.04
N VAL A 35 -31.87 -16.31 14.73
CA VAL A 35 -32.04 -14.97 14.15
C VAL A 35 -33.35 -14.33 14.62
N THR A 36 -34.42 -15.11 14.73
CA THR A 36 -35.72 -14.63 15.22
C THR A 36 -35.64 -14.27 16.72
N MET A 37 -34.97 -15.07 17.53
CA MET A 37 -34.74 -14.80 18.95
C MET A 37 -33.88 -13.54 19.16
N ILE A 38 -32.87 -13.31 18.30
CA ILE A 38 -32.11 -12.05 18.28
C ILE A 38 -33.03 -10.87 17.94
N ALA A 39 -33.85 -11.00 16.89
CA ALA A 39 -34.76 -9.94 16.45
C ALA A 39 -35.84 -9.60 17.50
N ASN A 40 -36.32 -10.60 18.24
CA ASN A 40 -37.28 -10.45 19.33
C ASN A 40 -36.66 -9.98 20.65
N GLY A 41 -35.33 -9.86 20.72
CA GLY A 41 -34.61 -9.47 21.93
C GLY A 41 -34.52 -10.57 23.00
N GLU A 42 -34.83 -11.82 22.66
CA GLU A 42 -34.62 -13.00 23.53
C GLU A 42 -33.13 -13.37 23.62
N ILE A 43 -32.35 -13.04 22.58
CA ILE A 43 -30.89 -13.15 22.58
C ILE A 43 -30.30 -11.74 22.53
N GLU A 44 -29.59 -11.37 23.60
CA GLU A 44 -28.85 -10.11 23.69
C GLU A 44 -27.50 -10.21 22.98
N ILE A 45 -27.16 -9.21 22.17
CA ILE A 45 -25.84 -9.08 21.55
C ILE A 45 -25.00 -8.13 22.40
N VAL A 46 -23.86 -8.64 22.90
CA VAL A 46 -22.92 -7.87 23.72
C VAL A 46 -21.60 -7.70 22.97
N GLU A 47 -21.12 -6.47 22.88
CA GLU A 47 -19.78 -6.20 22.34
C GLU A 47 -18.70 -6.61 23.36
N GLN A 48 -17.76 -7.46 22.93
CA GLN A 48 -16.64 -7.91 23.77
C GLN A 48 -15.29 -7.69 23.07
N PRO A 49 -14.20 -7.49 23.83
CA PRO A 49 -12.86 -7.47 23.26
C PRO A 49 -12.52 -8.79 22.57
N LEU A 50 -11.62 -8.75 21.58
CA LEU A 50 -11.25 -9.95 20.82
C LEU A 50 -10.82 -11.08 21.75
N SER A 51 -11.46 -12.25 21.59
CA SER A 51 -11.04 -13.46 22.27
C SER A 51 -9.63 -13.87 21.82
N PRO A 52 -8.88 -14.64 22.63
CA PRO A 52 -7.57 -15.16 22.22
C PRO A 52 -7.60 -15.87 20.87
N ILE A 53 -8.68 -16.62 20.57
CA ILE A 53 -8.90 -17.29 19.28
C ILE A 53 -9.17 -16.28 18.16
N GLY A 54 -9.99 -15.26 18.41
CA GLY A 54 -10.22 -14.17 17.45
C GLY A 54 -8.93 -13.43 17.10
N LEU A 55 -8.04 -13.25 18.08
CA LEU A 55 -6.73 -12.64 17.89
C LEU A 55 -5.85 -13.48 16.94
N TRP A 56 -5.87 -14.80 17.06
CA TRP A 56 -5.17 -15.71 16.14
C TRP A 56 -5.74 -15.65 14.72
N GLY A 57 -7.06 -15.53 14.57
CA GLY A 57 -7.72 -15.32 13.27
C GLY A 57 -7.23 -14.03 12.59
N VAL A 58 -7.22 -12.91 13.32
CA VAL A 58 -6.69 -11.62 12.82
C VAL A 58 -5.20 -11.72 12.50
N THR A 59 -4.42 -12.44 13.30
CA THR A 59 -2.98 -12.59 13.11
C THR A 59 -2.64 -13.48 11.91
N ARG A 60 -3.49 -14.49 11.61
CA ARG A 60 -3.35 -15.40 10.46
C ARG A 60 -4.06 -14.92 9.18
N THR A 61 -4.85 -13.84 9.21
CA THR A 61 -5.39 -13.20 7.98
C THR A 61 -4.30 -12.51 7.14
N LYS A 62 -3.02 -12.84 7.36
CA LYS A 62 -1.92 -12.59 6.43
C LYS A 62 -1.91 -13.56 5.24
N GLU A 63 -2.68 -14.65 5.28
CA GLU A 63 -2.81 -15.58 4.17
C GLU A 63 -4.07 -15.31 3.34
N LEU A 64 -3.87 -14.58 2.23
CA LEU A 64 -4.58 -14.72 0.94
C LEU A 64 -6.12 -14.85 0.95
N MET A 65 -6.82 -13.83 1.45
CA MET A 65 -8.01 -13.35 0.74
C MET A 65 -7.78 -11.89 0.37
N GLN A 66 -7.66 -11.60 -0.93
CA GLN A 66 -7.74 -10.23 -1.44
C GLN A 66 -9.21 -9.90 -1.64
N PRO A 67 -9.84 -9.06 -0.79
CA PRO A 67 -11.14 -8.52 -1.10
C PRO A 67 -11.06 -7.58 -2.31
N LEU A 68 -12.11 -7.55 -3.14
CA LEU A 68 -12.19 -6.71 -4.37
C LEU A 68 -12.06 -5.20 -4.09
N ARG A 69 -12.21 -4.78 -2.83
CA ARG A 69 -11.98 -3.43 -2.34
C ARG A 69 -11.01 -3.56 -1.18
N ALA A 70 -9.96 -2.75 -1.15
CA ALA A 70 -9.12 -2.67 0.02
C ALA A 70 -9.99 -2.16 1.18
N ASP A 71 -10.34 -3.05 2.11
CA ASP A 71 -11.08 -2.67 3.31
C ASP A 71 -10.32 -1.54 4.01
N HIS A 72 -11.05 -0.59 4.59
CA HIS A 72 -10.47 0.54 5.33
C HIS A 72 -9.40 0.08 6.34
N MET A 73 -9.54 -1.12 6.91
CA MET A 73 -8.52 -1.74 7.76
C MET A 73 -7.19 -2.03 7.05
N ILE A 74 -7.22 -2.51 5.81
CA ILE A 74 -6.03 -2.73 4.98
C ILE A 74 -5.35 -1.40 4.66
N LEU A 75 -6.14 -0.37 4.34
CA LEU A 75 -5.62 0.97 4.07
C LEU A 75 -5.00 1.59 5.32
N MET A 76 -5.61 1.42 6.49
CA MET A 76 -5.02 1.85 7.77
C MET A 76 -3.72 1.11 8.10
N ALA A 77 -3.66 -0.21 7.86
CA ALA A 77 -2.44 -0.98 8.03
C ALA A 77 -1.32 -0.51 7.07
N LEU A 78 -1.69 -0.23 5.82
CA LEU A 78 -0.78 0.33 4.82
C LEU A 78 -0.27 1.71 5.25
N LYS A 79 -1.16 2.61 5.66
CA LYS A 79 -0.82 3.95 6.14
C LYS A 79 0.18 3.88 7.29
N LYS A 80 -0.14 3.10 8.32
CA LYS A 80 0.74 2.91 9.48
C LYS A 80 2.10 2.36 9.07
N ARG A 81 2.17 1.45 8.09
CA ARG A 81 3.44 0.96 7.55
C ARG A 81 4.21 2.08 6.84
N LEU A 82 3.57 2.82 5.94
CA LEU A 82 4.21 3.89 5.17
C LEU A 82 4.73 5.00 6.10
N GLU A 83 3.97 5.37 7.12
CA GLU A 83 4.35 6.38 8.11
C GLU A 83 5.56 5.94 8.94
N ASN A 84 5.65 4.65 9.30
CA ASN A 84 6.78 4.11 10.06
C ASN A 84 8.06 3.94 9.23
N GLU A 85 7.98 4.00 7.90
CA GLU A 85 9.14 3.87 7.02
C GLU A 85 10.12 5.04 7.22
N THR A 86 11.40 4.73 7.39
CA THR A 86 12.47 5.72 7.49
C THR A 86 13.18 5.85 6.14
N MET A 87 13.24 7.08 5.63
CA MET A 87 13.91 7.41 4.38
C MET A 87 15.00 8.46 4.59
N PHE A 88 15.89 8.60 3.61
CA PHE A 88 16.94 9.61 3.59
C PHE A 88 16.51 10.81 2.75
N ALA A 89 16.29 11.94 3.41
CA ALA A 89 16.14 13.23 2.76
C ALA A 89 17.52 13.72 2.32
N SER A 90 17.75 13.81 1.01
CA SER A 90 19.04 14.15 0.43
C SER A 90 18.94 15.44 -0.37
N CYS A 91 19.68 16.47 0.04
CA CYS A 91 19.73 17.73 -0.70
C CYS A 91 20.56 17.57 -1.98
N LEU A 92 20.00 17.91 -3.14
CA LEU A 92 20.72 17.80 -4.41
C LEU A 92 21.82 18.87 -4.59
N PHE A 93 21.76 19.95 -3.80
CA PHE A 93 22.72 21.06 -3.89
C PHE A 93 23.95 20.85 -3.01
N CYS A 94 23.76 20.73 -1.68
CA CYS A 94 24.87 20.60 -0.74
C CYS A 94 25.16 19.15 -0.31
N GLN A 95 24.43 18.18 -0.89
CA GLN A 95 24.56 16.74 -0.64
C GLN A 95 24.36 16.33 0.84
N ASN A 96 23.83 17.23 1.66
CA ASN A 96 23.48 16.90 3.04
C ASN A 96 22.38 15.85 3.06
N GLN A 97 22.57 14.80 3.85
CA GLN A 97 21.61 13.72 4.04
C GLN A 97 21.21 13.61 5.51
N TRP A 98 19.92 13.46 5.76
CA TRP A 98 19.41 13.15 7.09
C TRP A 98 18.26 12.15 7.00
N ARG A 99 18.05 11.43 8.10
CA ARG A 99 16.97 10.45 8.19
C ARG A 99 15.67 11.16 8.55
N VAL A 100 14.61 10.81 7.84
CA VAL A 100 13.25 11.31 8.08
C VAL A 100 12.32 10.11 8.11
N ARG A 101 11.59 9.96 9.21
CA ARG A 101 10.43 9.06 9.26
C ARG A 101 9.27 9.74 8.54
N VAL A 102 8.60 9.03 7.65
CA VAL A 102 7.54 9.59 6.79
C VAL A 102 6.40 10.19 7.60
N GLU A 103 6.10 9.64 8.78
CA GLU A 103 5.17 10.20 9.76
C GLU A 103 5.42 11.70 10.04
N PHE A 104 6.69 12.06 10.24
CA PHE A 104 7.15 13.42 10.57
C PHE A 104 7.62 14.22 9.34
N ALA A 105 7.34 13.73 8.13
CA ALA A 105 7.71 14.47 6.92
C ALA A 105 7.00 15.83 6.88
N PRO A 106 7.71 16.95 6.68
CA PRO A 106 7.10 18.27 6.61
C PRO A 106 6.31 18.46 5.32
N LYS A 107 5.39 19.43 5.31
CA LYS A 107 4.66 19.83 4.08
C LYS A 107 5.60 20.40 3.02
N ARG A 108 6.70 21.05 3.42
CA ARG A 108 7.77 21.52 2.54
C ARG A 108 9.11 21.12 3.13
N PHE A 109 9.96 20.55 2.29
CA PHE A 109 11.32 20.18 2.68
C PHE A 109 12.25 21.38 2.44
N VAL A 110 13.05 21.72 3.45
CA VAL A 110 14.09 22.76 3.34
C VAL A 110 15.37 22.21 3.96
N CYS A 111 16.49 22.40 3.26
CA CYS A 111 17.77 21.92 3.75
C CYS A 111 18.29 22.85 4.86
N SER A 112 18.57 22.29 6.04
CA SER A 112 19.13 23.03 7.17
C SER A 112 20.54 23.58 6.93
N LYS A 113 21.29 23.02 5.97
CA LYS A 113 22.68 23.42 5.69
C LYS A 113 22.77 24.56 4.66
N CYS A 114 21.94 24.54 3.62
CA CYS A 114 22.04 25.50 2.49
C CYS A 114 20.74 26.23 2.15
N GLY A 115 19.63 25.95 2.83
CA GLY A 115 18.32 26.54 2.53
C GLY A 115 17.66 26.04 1.24
N GLY A 116 18.27 25.09 0.53
CA GLY A 116 17.74 24.55 -0.73
C GLY A 116 16.45 23.74 -0.54
N ILE A 117 15.54 23.85 -1.51
CA ILE A 117 14.25 23.13 -1.56
C ILE A 117 14.29 21.83 -2.38
N MET A 118 15.36 21.63 -3.16
CA MET A 118 15.54 20.46 -4.01
C MET A 118 16.05 19.27 -3.18
N ILE A 119 15.11 18.55 -2.57
CA ILE A 119 15.39 17.43 -1.66
C ILE A 119 14.78 16.16 -2.22
N ALA A 120 15.62 15.16 -2.48
CA ALA A 120 15.19 13.84 -2.92
C ALA A 120 14.98 12.92 -1.70
N MET A 121 13.81 12.29 -1.61
CA MET A 121 13.54 11.25 -0.62
C MET A 121 13.99 9.89 -1.17
N LEU A 122 15.01 9.30 -0.56
CA LEU A 122 15.65 8.07 -1.01
C LEU A 122 15.48 6.95 0.01
N LYS A 123 15.34 5.73 -0.50
CA LYS A 123 15.42 4.52 0.33
C LYS A 123 16.87 4.18 0.63
N GLU A 124 17.07 3.31 1.61
CA GLU A 124 18.40 2.94 2.08
C GLU A 124 19.31 2.41 0.97
N TYR A 125 18.79 1.60 0.04
CA TYR A 125 19.56 1.07 -1.09
C TYR A 125 19.89 2.11 -2.16
N ASP A 126 19.17 3.24 -2.23
CA ASP A 126 19.37 4.31 -3.22
C ASP A 126 20.21 5.47 -2.68
N ARG A 127 20.58 5.45 -1.39
CA ARG A 127 21.20 6.59 -0.70
C ARG A 127 22.52 7.04 -1.32
N ASP A 128 23.30 6.10 -1.86
CA ASP A 128 24.63 6.36 -2.39
C ASP A 128 24.60 7.08 -3.74
N ASN A 129 23.46 7.05 -4.44
CA ASN A 129 23.29 7.74 -5.71
C ASN A 129 23.42 9.27 -5.58
N ILE A 130 23.33 9.84 -4.37
CA ILE A 130 23.58 11.27 -4.15
C ILE A 130 25.03 11.66 -4.50
N LYS A 131 25.98 10.73 -4.34
CA LYS A 131 27.41 10.98 -4.60
C LYS A 131 27.67 11.29 -6.09
N LEU A 132 26.75 10.92 -6.97
CA LEU A 132 26.82 11.26 -8.40
C LEU A 132 26.79 12.78 -8.63
N PHE A 133 26.19 13.56 -7.73
CA PHE A 133 26.20 15.03 -7.82
C PHE A 133 27.52 15.66 -7.40
N ALA A 134 28.46 14.89 -6.82
CA ALA A 134 29.82 15.36 -6.54
C ALA A 134 30.76 15.18 -7.73
N LYS A 135 30.40 14.33 -8.70
CA LYS A 135 31.21 14.07 -9.89
C LYS A 135 30.91 15.10 -10.98
N ASP A 136 31.90 15.35 -11.83
CA ASP A 136 31.73 16.24 -12.98
C ASP A 136 30.76 15.64 -14.01
N PRO A 137 29.82 16.43 -14.55
CA PRO A 137 28.79 15.96 -15.48
C PRO A 137 29.32 15.25 -16.73
N GLU A 138 30.52 15.61 -17.17
CA GLU A 138 31.18 15.06 -18.36
C GLU A 138 31.77 13.67 -18.12
N THR A 139 32.12 13.34 -16.87
CA THR A 139 32.70 12.04 -16.49
C THR A 139 31.65 10.96 -16.23
N LEU A 140 30.36 11.33 -16.22
CA LEU A 140 29.26 10.41 -15.92
C LEU A 140 29.02 9.44 -17.07
N THR A 141 28.95 8.16 -16.72
CA THR A 141 28.49 7.11 -17.62
C THR A 141 27.02 7.31 -18.01
N ALA A 142 26.59 6.68 -19.11
CA ALA A 142 25.19 6.76 -19.56
C ALA A 142 24.18 6.29 -18.49
N GLN A 143 24.58 5.34 -17.63
CA GLN A 143 23.76 4.86 -16.52
C GLN A 143 23.69 5.90 -15.40
N GLU A 144 24.82 6.47 -14.96
CA GLU A 144 24.83 7.50 -13.92
C GLU A 144 24.05 8.76 -14.34
N LYS A 145 24.07 9.12 -15.64
CA LYS A 145 23.22 10.21 -16.16
C LYS A 145 21.73 9.92 -15.99
N LYS A 146 21.29 8.67 -16.18
CA LYS A 146 19.90 8.26 -15.92
C LYS A 146 19.55 8.36 -14.43
N ASP A 147 20.46 7.95 -13.55
CA ASP A 147 20.25 8.03 -12.10
C ASP A 147 20.18 9.47 -11.60
N VAL A 148 21.02 10.37 -12.11
CA VAL A 148 20.93 11.82 -11.83
C VAL A 148 19.58 12.39 -12.29
N ALA A 149 19.12 12.02 -13.50
CA ALA A 149 17.81 12.45 -13.99
C ALA A 149 16.66 11.90 -13.14
N ARG A 150 16.77 10.67 -12.66
CA ARG A 150 15.82 10.03 -11.73
C ARG A 150 15.76 10.78 -10.40
N LEU A 151 16.91 11.12 -9.82
CA LEU A 151 17.01 11.89 -8.56
C LEU A 151 16.42 13.29 -8.69
N ARG A 152 16.65 13.98 -9.82
CA ARG A 152 16.04 15.28 -10.10
C ARG A 152 14.50 15.20 -10.15
N ARG A 153 13.95 14.17 -10.80
CA ARG A 153 12.49 13.93 -10.81
C ARG A 153 11.95 13.68 -9.40
N ILE A 154 12.63 12.86 -8.60
CA ILE A 154 12.24 12.60 -7.21
C ILE A 154 12.21 13.91 -6.41
N ALA A 155 13.24 14.75 -6.53
CA ALA A 155 13.29 16.02 -5.82
C ALA A 155 12.17 16.99 -6.25
N ASN A 156 11.82 17.04 -7.54
CA ASN A 156 10.69 17.84 -8.02
C ASN A 156 9.37 17.35 -7.40
N LEU A 157 9.12 16.04 -7.39
CA LEU A 157 7.91 15.46 -6.79
C LEU A 157 7.82 15.77 -5.29
N VAL A 158 8.95 15.71 -4.57
CA VAL A 158 9.00 16.05 -3.14
C VAL A 158 8.78 17.55 -2.90
N ASN A 159 9.30 18.41 -3.77
CA ASN A 159 9.09 19.85 -3.68
C ASN A 159 7.61 20.23 -3.90
N GLU A 160 6.93 19.58 -4.85
CA GLU A 160 5.52 19.81 -5.15
C GLU A 160 4.58 19.13 -4.14
N GLY A 161 4.81 17.84 -3.84
CA GLY A 161 3.92 17.01 -3.05
C GLY A 161 4.26 16.87 -1.56
N GLY A 162 5.43 17.36 -1.12
CA GLY A 162 5.84 17.38 0.28
C GLY A 162 5.69 16.04 1.00
N LYS A 163 4.96 16.05 2.13
CA LYS A 163 4.63 14.84 2.90
C LYS A 163 3.94 13.76 2.06
N ARG A 164 3.03 14.13 1.14
CA ARG A 164 2.35 13.15 0.28
C ARG A 164 3.35 12.46 -0.65
N ALA A 165 4.27 13.22 -1.24
CA ALA A 165 5.30 12.64 -2.09
C ALA A 165 6.24 11.71 -1.30
N ALA A 166 6.61 12.08 -0.08
CA ALA A 166 7.36 11.17 0.81
C ALA A 166 6.58 9.88 1.08
N MET A 167 5.27 9.97 1.34
CA MET A 167 4.42 8.80 1.57
C MET A 167 4.29 7.91 0.33
N THR A 168 4.15 8.48 -0.86
CA THR A 168 4.11 7.73 -2.12
C THR A 168 5.44 7.02 -2.41
N LEU A 169 6.57 7.71 -2.21
CA LEU A 169 7.91 7.16 -2.47
C LEU A 169 8.33 6.10 -1.44
N ALA A 170 7.75 6.10 -0.23
CA ALA A 170 7.90 5.02 0.73
C ALA A 170 7.30 3.69 0.23
N GLY A 171 6.37 3.75 -0.74
CA GLY A 171 5.76 2.57 -1.35
C GLY A 171 6.78 1.64 -2.01
N ARG A 172 6.68 0.33 -1.80
CA ARG A 172 7.55 -0.70 -2.38
C ARG A 172 7.40 -0.74 -3.90
N GLY A 173 8.52 -0.59 -4.60
CA GLY A 173 8.51 -0.58 -6.07
C GLY A 173 7.93 0.68 -6.71
N VAL A 174 7.59 1.69 -5.93
CA VAL A 174 7.11 2.98 -6.45
C VAL A 174 8.32 3.84 -6.83
N GLY A 175 8.60 3.92 -8.12
CA GLY A 175 9.60 4.83 -8.70
C GLY A 175 9.04 6.22 -9.01
N PRO A 176 9.87 7.15 -9.53
CA PRO A 176 9.42 8.52 -9.83
C PRO A 176 8.29 8.58 -10.87
N GLU A 177 8.26 7.68 -11.85
CA GLU A 177 7.19 7.64 -12.86
C GLU A 177 5.84 7.24 -12.24
N SER A 178 5.82 6.17 -11.45
CA SER A 178 4.62 5.73 -10.74
C SER A 178 4.19 6.76 -9.70
N ALA A 179 5.14 7.35 -8.98
CA ALA A 179 4.86 8.40 -8.00
C ALA A 179 4.26 9.65 -8.65
N SER A 180 4.78 10.08 -9.81
CA SER A 180 4.23 11.20 -10.58
C SER A 180 2.79 10.94 -11.00
N ARG A 181 2.47 9.73 -11.50
CA ARG A 181 1.10 9.36 -11.87
C ARG A 181 0.14 9.36 -10.69
N ILE A 182 0.58 8.86 -9.53
CA ILE A 182 -0.23 8.88 -8.32
C ILE A 182 -0.44 10.32 -7.89
N LEU A 183 0.62 11.10 -7.67
CA LEU A 183 0.52 12.47 -7.17
C LEU A 183 -0.22 13.43 -8.11
N GLY A 184 -0.19 13.17 -9.42
CA GLY A 184 -0.89 13.96 -10.43
C GLY A 184 -2.41 13.73 -10.49
N ARG A 185 -2.94 12.67 -9.85
CA ARG A 185 -4.39 12.45 -9.75
C ARG A 185 -5.01 13.32 -8.67
N SER A 186 -6.22 13.80 -8.92
CA SER A 186 -7.04 14.38 -7.86
C SER A 186 -7.59 13.26 -6.98
N HIS A 187 -7.48 13.41 -5.66
CA HIS A 187 -7.99 12.43 -4.69
C HIS A 187 -9.02 13.14 -3.83
N ALA A 188 -10.21 12.57 -3.71
CA ALA A 188 -11.29 13.13 -2.91
C ALA A 188 -11.02 12.93 -1.40
N ASP A 189 -10.43 11.78 -1.04
CA ASP A 189 -10.13 11.39 0.34
C ASP A 189 -8.72 10.78 0.48
N GLU A 190 -8.30 10.59 1.74
CA GLU A 190 -7.00 9.97 2.04
C GLU A 190 -6.99 8.48 1.63
N ASP A 191 -8.13 7.80 1.72
CA ASP A 191 -8.25 6.40 1.35
C ASP A 191 -8.04 6.16 -0.14
N GLU A 192 -8.57 7.02 -1.03
CA GLU A 192 -8.28 6.94 -2.47
C GLU A 192 -6.79 7.10 -2.75
N PHE A 193 -6.11 7.99 -2.03
CA PHE A 193 -4.66 8.14 -2.14
C PHE A 193 -3.90 6.88 -1.71
N LEU A 194 -4.31 6.27 -0.60
CA LEU A 194 -3.71 5.03 -0.11
C LEU A 194 -4.02 3.85 -1.04
N ARG A 195 -5.21 3.79 -1.66
CA ARG A 195 -5.58 2.78 -2.66
C ARG A 195 -4.71 2.87 -3.90
N ASP A 196 -4.38 4.07 -4.37
CA ASP A 196 -3.51 4.25 -5.54
C ASP A 196 -2.07 3.81 -5.24
N ILE A 197 -1.57 4.09 -4.03
CA ILE A 197 -0.26 3.57 -3.58
C ILE A 197 -0.30 2.04 -3.50
N LEU A 198 -1.32 1.45 -2.88
CA LEU A 198 -1.47 0.00 -2.76
C LEU A 198 -1.50 -0.68 -4.13
N SER A 199 -2.25 -0.09 -5.06
CA SER A 199 -2.39 -0.58 -6.43
C SER A 199 -1.04 -0.58 -7.16
N ALA A 200 -0.21 0.45 -6.95
CA ALA A 200 1.14 0.50 -7.49
C ALA A 200 2.08 -0.56 -6.88
N GLU A 201 1.98 -0.84 -5.57
CA GLU A 201 2.74 -1.92 -4.93
C GLU A 201 2.35 -3.30 -5.47
N VAL A 202 1.05 -3.55 -5.65
CA VAL A 202 0.54 -4.82 -6.21
C VAL A 202 1.00 -5.00 -7.66
N LEU A 203 0.93 -3.94 -8.48
CA LEU A 203 1.44 -3.97 -9.86
C LEU A 203 2.93 -4.28 -9.90
N PHE A 204 3.72 -3.66 -9.02
CA PHE A 204 5.14 -3.97 -8.90
C PHE A 204 5.38 -5.43 -8.48
N ALA A 205 4.68 -5.91 -7.45
CA ALA A 205 4.81 -7.29 -6.97
C ALA A 205 4.43 -8.32 -8.05
N LYS A 206 3.38 -8.05 -8.83
CA LYS A 206 2.94 -8.89 -9.94
C LYS A 206 3.99 -8.94 -11.06
N ASN A 207 4.55 -7.78 -11.41
CA ASN A 207 5.48 -7.67 -12.52
C ASN A 207 6.90 -8.10 -12.14
N LYS A 208 7.29 -8.04 -10.86
CA LYS A 208 8.62 -8.40 -10.38
C LYS A 208 9.06 -9.80 -10.86
N ARG A 209 8.13 -10.76 -10.95
CA ARG A 209 8.41 -12.13 -11.42
C ARG A 209 8.89 -12.23 -12.87
N PHE A 210 8.67 -11.19 -13.69
CA PHE A 210 9.06 -11.15 -15.10
C PHE A 210 10.32 -10.32 -15.36
N TRP A 211 10.95 -9.78 -14.30
CA TRP A 211 12.07 -8.83 -14.39
C TRP A 211 13.36 -9.40 -13.79
N ASP A 212 13.38 -10.70 -13.49
CA ASP A 212 14.58 -11.50 -13.23
C ASP A 212 15.13 -12.08 -14.54
#